data_AF-A0A6N7SQ29-F1
#
_entry.id   AF-A0A6N7SQ29-F1
#
_cell.length_a   1.000
_cell.length_b   1.000
_cell.length_c   1.000
_cell.angle_alpha   90.00
_cell.angle_beta   90.00
_cell.angle_gamma   90.00
#
_symmetry.space_group_name_H-M   'P 1'
#
loop_
_entity.id
_entity.type
_entity.pdbx_description
1 polymer ?
#
loop_
_entity_poly.entity_id
_entity_poly.type
_entity_poly.pdbx_seq_one_letter_code
_entity_poly.pdbx_strand_id
1 'polypeptide(L)'
;MKTKSIGMKLRRVRTYETQERVLSEWVDNWEDDQLETIKKLRAAATRDDHSEIMHMIQQLEGLSVKRLGALRNVVKTVSDPERQLKKMEDVESRREEENSPGR
;
A
#
# COMPACT_ATOMS: atom_id res chain seq x y z
N MET A 1 -6.85 -14.97 4.78
CA MET A 1 -5.58 -14.88 4.00
C MET A 1 -4.73 -13.75 4.56
N LYS A 2 -3.46 -13.98 4.91
CA LYS A 2 -2.55 -12.88 5.33
C LYS A 2 -2.25 -12.00 4.12
N THR A 3 -2.66 -10.74 4.16
CA THR A 3 -2.28 -9.73 3.16
C THR A 3 -0.76 -9.54 3.20
N LYS A 4 -0.09 -9.69 2.05
CA LYS A 4 1.36 -9.49 1.96
C LYS A 4 1.69 -8.03 2.29
N SER A 5 2.79 -7.80 3.01
CA SER A 5 3.25 -6.44 3.32
C SER A 5 3.57 -5.66 2.04
N ILE A 6 3.46 -4.33 2.10
CA ILE A 6 3.75 -3.48 0.93
C ILE A 6 5.17 -3.71 0.40
N GLY A 7 6.16 -3.89 1.29
CA GLY A 7 7.53 -4.22 0.89
C GLY A 7 7.63 -5.54 0.08
N MET A 8 6.88 -6.58 0.47
CA MET A 8 6.84 -7.82 -0.31
C MET A 8 6.14 -7.66 -1.67
N LYS A 9 5.12 -6.80 -1.76
CA LYS A 9 4.46 -6.47 -3.03
C LYS A 9 5.43 -5.74 -3.95
N LEU A 10 6.08 -4.68 -3.46
CA LEU A 10 7.00 -3.84 -4.24
C LEU A 10 8.20 -4.61 -4.80
N ARG A 11 8.76 -5.56 -4.05
CA ARG A 11 9.87 -6.43 -4.53
C ARG A 11 9.53 -7.24 -5.78
N ARG A 12 8.25 -7.48 -6.07
CA ARG A 12 7.80 -8.29 -7.21
C ARG A 12 7.42 -7.44 -8.41
N VAL A 13 7.34 -6.12 -8.24
CA VAL A 13 6.95 -5.19 -9.29
C VAL A 13 8.11 -5.01 -10.27
N ARG A 14 7.79 -5.09 -11.57
CA ARG A 14 8.76 -4.95 -12.66
C ARG A 14 8.54 -3.72 -13.53
N THR A 15 7.41 -3.03 -13.37
CA THR A 15 7.07 -1.84 -14.16
C THR A 15 6.74 -0.64 -13.29
N TYR A 16 6.95 0.57 -13.83
CA TYR A 16 6.63 1.82 -13.13
C TYR A 16 5.12 1.93 -12.82
N GLU A 17 4.28 1.59 -13.78
CA GLU A 17 2.81 1.68 -13.72
C GLU A 17 2.26 0.69 -12.70
N THR A 18 2.81 -0.53 -12.64
CA THR A 18 2.42 -1.49 -11.61
C THR A 18 2.87 -1.03 -10.22
N GLN A 19 4.01 -0.34 -10.12
CA GLN A 19 4.47 0.21 -8.85
C GLN A 19 3.53 1.30 -8.37
N GLU A 20 3.22 2.26 -9.25
CA GLU A 20 2.30 3.36 -8.97
C GLU A 20 0.96 2.80 -8.48
N ARG A 21 0.34 1.90 -9.24
CA ARG A 21 -0.93 1.28 -8.83
C ARG A 21 -0.86 0.62 -7.45
N VAL A 22 0.18 -0.16 -7.18
CA VAL A 22 0.36 -0.83 -5.88
C VAL A 22 0.54 0.16 -4.73
N LEU A 23 1.22 1.29 -4.98
CA LEU A 23 1.40 2.34 -3.98
C LEU A 23 0.12 3.13 -3.76
N SER A 24 -0.60 3.51 -4.82
CA SER A 24 -1.89 4.21 -4.73
C SER A 24 -2.92 3.37 -3.96
N GLU A 25 -3.11 2.10 -4.35
CA GLU A 25 -3.98 1.18 -3.62
C GLU A 25 -3.58 1.07 -2.14
N TRP A 26 -2.29 1.10 -1.83
CA TRP A 26 -1.82 1.01 -0.45
C TRP A 26 -2.09 2.29 0.36
N VAL A 27 -2.03 3.46 -0.27
CA VAL A 27 -2.39 4.76 0.32
C VAL A 27 -3.89 4.84 0.54
N ASP A 28 -4.71 4.49 -0.47
CA ASP A 28 -6.18 4.49 -0.36
C ASP A 28 -6.64 3.58 0.79
N ASN A 29 -6.12 2.34 0.85
CA ASN A 29 -6.43 1.42 1.96
C ASN A 29 -5.97 1.95 3.33
N TRP A 30 -4.92 2.79 3.38
CA TRP A 30 -4.52 3.41 4.65
C TRP A 30 -5.48 4.54 5.02
N GLU A 31 -5.86 5.39 4.08
CA GLU A 31 -6.85 6.44 4.30
C GLU A 31 -8.18 5.86 4.79
N ASP A 32 -8.68 4.81 4.15
CA ASP A 32 -9.92 4.11 4.54
C ASP A 32 -9.84 3.58 5.98
N ASP A 33 -8.74 2.89 6.35
CA ASP A 33 -8.53 2.38 7.71
C ASP A 33 -8.55 3.51 8.75
N GLN A 34 -7.94 4.65 8.44
CA GLN A 34 -7.88 5.82 9.32
C GLN A 34 -9.26 6.45 9.49
N LEU A 35 -9.96 6.72 8.38
CA LEU A 35 -11.28 7.35 8.39
C LEU A 35 -12.31 6.48 9.10
N GLU A 36 -12.30 5.17 8.89
CA GLU A 36 -13.20 4.25 9.58
C GLU A 36 -12.91 4.19 11.09
N THR A 37 -11.64 4.26 11.50
CA THR A 37 -11.30 4.30 12.94
C THR A 37 -11.73 5.63 13.58
N ILE A 38 -11.52 6.76 12.89
CA ILE A 38 -12.00 8.08 13.34
C ILE A 38 -13.53 8.12 13.44
N LYS A 39 -14.24 7.52 12.50
CA LYS A 39 -15.71 7.42 12.51
C LYS A 39 -16.20 6.64 13.74
N LYS A 40 -15.55 5.52 14.07
CA LYS A 40 -15.86 4.75 15.29
C LYS A 40 -15.56 5.55 16.56
N LEU A 41 -14.43 6.25 16.60
CA LEU A 41 -14.05 7.14 17.70
C LEU A 41 -15.11 8.24 17.92
N ARG A 42 -15.59 8.88 16.85
CA ARG A 42 -16.67 9.87 16.93
C ARG A 42 -17.96 9.27 17.48
N ALA A 43 -18.34 8.08 17.03
CA ALA A 43 -19.53 7.40 17.51
C ALA A 43 -19.41 7.02 19.01
N ALA A 44 -18.23 6.60 19.47
CA ALA A 44 -17.96 6.34 20.88
C ALA A 44 -18.05 7.62 21.72
N ALA A 45 -17.46 8.72 21.24
CA ALA A 45 -17.55 10.03 21.88
C ALA A 45 -19.00 10.55 22.00
N THR A 46 -19.82 10.35 20.96
CA THR A 46 -21.26 10.70 21.02
C THR A 46 -22.02 9.90 22.08
N ARG A 47 -21.58 8.67 22.39
CA ARG A 47 -22.20 7.81 23.41
C ARG A 47 -21.58 7.96 24.81
N ASP A 48 -20.60 8.86 24.97
CA ASP A 48 -19.78 9.00 26.19
C ASP A 48 -19.09 7.69 26.62
N ASP A 49 -18.82 6.81 25.65
CA ASP A 49 -18.22 5.51 25.88
C ASP A 49 -16.71 5.63 25.98
N HIS A 50 -16.25 6.02 27.17
CA HIS A 50 -14.84 6.28 27.47
C HIS A 50 -13.94 5.07 27.20
N SER A 51 -14.42 3.86 27.47
CA SER A 51 -13.64 2.64 27.22
C SER A 51 -13.43 2.42 25.72
N GLU A 52 -14.48 2.58 24.91
CA GLU A 52 -14.36 2.45 23.45
C GLU A 52 -13.54 3.59 22.84
N ILE A 53 -13.62 4.81 23.38
CA ILE A 53 -12.76 5.94 22.98
C ILE A 53 -11.29 5.58 23.16
N MET A 54 -10.90 5.10 24.35
CA MET A 54 -9.52 4.71 24.64
C MET A 54 -9.07 3.54 23.76
N HIS A 55 -9.95 2.58 23.51
CA HIS A 55 -9.67 1.47 22.60
C HIS A 55 -9.40 1.96 21.18
N MET A 56 -10.23 2.86 20.64
CA MET A 56 -10.05 3.43 19.30
C MET A 56 -8.79 4.30 19.18
N ILE A 57 -8.42 5.05 20.23
CA ILE A 57 -7.14 5.78 20.27
C ILE A 57 -5.96 4.81 20.16
N GLN A 58 -5.94 3.73 20.93
CA GLN A 58 -4.89 2.70 20.84
C GLN A 58 -4.83 2.05 19.45
N GLN A 59 -5.99 1.81 18.82
CA GLN A 59 -6.04 1.30 17.44
C GLN A 59 -5.41 2.30 16.46
N LEU A 60 -5.73 3.60 16.56
CA LEU A 60 -5.14 4.65 15.72
C LEU A 60 -3.62 4.74 15.89
N GLU A 61 -3.12 4.67 17.13
CA GLU A 61 -1.68 4.68 17.42
C GLU A 61 -0.99 3.46 16.77
N GLY A 62 -1.55 2.27 16.96
CA GLY A 62 -1.02 1.03 16.38
C GLY A 62 -1.01 1.05 14.85
N LEU A 63 -2.09 1.54 14.23
CA LEU A 63 -2.17 1.76 12.79
C LEU A 63 -1.08 2.73 12.33
N SER A 64 -0.92 3.86 13.01
CA SER A 64 0.05 4.90 12.67
C SER A 64 1.50 4.38 12.73
N VAL A 65 1.88 3.70 13.82
CA VAL A 65 3.22 3.10 13.97
C VAL A 65 3.51 2.10 12.85
N LYS A 66 2.56 1.21 12.56
CA LYS A 66 2.70 0.20 11.50
C LYS A 66 2.84 0.85 10.12
N ARG A 67 2.04 1.88 9.83
CA ARG A 67 2.03 2.57 8.53
C ARG A 67 3.29 3.41 8.33
N LEU A 68 3.77 4.12 9.35
CA LEU A 68 5.06 4.82 9.30
C LEU A 68 6.24 3.86 9.09
N GLY A 69 6.23 2.71 9.77
CA GLY A 69 7.23 1.66 9.55
C GLY A 69 7.22 1.14 8.11
N ALA A 70 6.04 0.92 7.54
CA ALA A 70 5.88 0.55 6.14
C ALA A 70 6.33 1.65 5.17
N LEU A 71 6.01 2.92 5.44
CA LEU A 71 6.40 4.07 4.63
C LEU A 71 7.92 4.19 4.51
N ARG A 72 8.66 3.98 5.61
CA ARG A 72 10.14 3.94 5.58
C ARG A 72 10.66 2.88 4.61
N ASN A 73 10.00 1.72 4.54
CA ASN A 73 10.36 0.67 3.58
C ASN A 73 9.99 1.07 2.15
N VAL A 74 8.85 1.72 1.94
CA VAL A 74 8.45 2.26 0.63
C VAL A 74 9.52 3.23 0.14
N VAL A 75 9.90 4.24 0.93
CA VAL A 75 10.94 5.23 0.59
C VAL A 75 12.24 4.53 0.19
N LYS A 76 12.74 3.60 1.02
CA LYS A 76 13.95 2.83 0.68
C LYS A 76 13.83 2.09 -0.65
N THR A 77 12.66 1.54 -0.94
CA THR A 77 12.45 0.71 -2.14
C THR A 77 12.30 1.57 -3.40
N VAL A 78 11.64 2.73 -3.32
CA VAL A 78 11.42 3.60 -4.50
C VAL A 78 12.60 4.51 -4.80
N SER A 79 13.44 4.80 -3.80
CA SER A 79 14.67 5.59 -3.94
C SER A 79 15.93 4.74 -4.16
N ASP A 80 15.78 3.42 -4.32
CA ASP A 80 16.90 2.52 -4.60
C ASP A 80 17.45 2.76 -6.03
N PRO A 81 18.68 3.26 -6.18
CA PRO A 81 19.24 3.59 -7.50
C PRO A 81 19.48 2.37 -8.38
N GLU A 82 19.65 1.19 -7.78
CA GLU A 82 19.85 -0.07 -8.51
C GLU A 82 18.52 -0.65 -9.01
N ARG A 83 17.39 -0.02 -8.66
CA ARG A 83 16.08 -0.52 -9.00
C ARG A 83 15.71 -0.22 -10.45
N GLN A 84 15.82 -1.25 -11.28
CA GLN A 84 15.44 -1.18 -12.69
C GLN A 84 13.98 -1.57 -12.89
N LEU A 85 13.11 -0.57 -13.02
CA LEU A 85 11.74 -0.75 -13.51
C LEU A 85 11.69 -0.47 -15.01
N LYS A 86 10.84 -1.21 -15.72
CA LYS A 86 10.56 -0.99 -17.14
C LYS A 86 9.28 -0.18 -17.30
N LYS A 87 9.04 0.42 -18.46
CA LYS A 87 7.67 0.83 -18.80
C LYS A 87 6.84 -0.40 -19.10
N MET A 88 5.55 -0.35 -18.82
CA MET A 88 4.63 -1.46 -19.08
C MET A 88 4.55 -1.76 -20.57
N GLU A 89 4.54 -0.72 -21.40
CA GLU A 89 4.60 -0.81 -22.86
C GLU A 89 5.80 -1.65 -23.34
N ASP A 90 7.01 -1.40 -22.82
CA ASP A 90 8.22 -2.18 -23.19
C ASP A 90 8.11 -3.68 -22.83
N VAL A 91 7.34 -4.01 -21.80
CA VAL A 91 7.11 -5.40 -21.37
C VAL A 91 6.05 -6.07 -22.22
N GLU A 92 5.04 -5.34 -22.66
CA GLU A 92 3.97 -5.82 -23.53
C GLU A 92 4.47 -6.07 -24.95
N SER A 93 5.20 -5.12 -25.55
CA SER A 93 5.77 -5.26 -26.90
C SER A 93 6.68 -6.49 -27.02
N ARG A 94 7.54 -6.75 -26.02
CA ARG A 94 8.39 -7.97 -26.01
C ARG A 94 7.60 -9.26 -25.94
N ARG A 95 6.47 -9.28 -25.22
CA ARG A 95 5.62 -10.47 -25.12
C ARG A 95 4.89 -10.75 -26.44
N GLU A 96 4.50 -9.69 -27.15
CA GLU A 96 3.86 -9.81 -28.47
C GLU A 96 4.83 -10.28 -29.55
N GLU A 97 6.08 -9.83 -29.50
CA GLU A 97 7.18 -10.33 -30.34
C GLU A 97 7.49 -11.81 -30.06
N GLU A 98 7.59 -12.21 -28.78
CA GLU A 98 7.84 -13.60 -28.36
C GLU A 98 6.68 -14.55 -28.70
N ASN A 99 5.44 -14.05 -28.72
CA ASN A 99 4.24 -14.83 -29.02
C ASN A 99 3.78 -14.77 -30.48
N SER A 100 4.45 -14.00 -31.35
CA SER A 100 4.21 -14.06 -32.79
C SER A 100 5.01 -15.20 -33.42
N PRO A 101 4.39 -16.32 -33.82
CA PRO A 101 5.10 -17.32 -34.60
C PRO A 101 5.48 -16.68 -35.93
N GLY A 102 6.78 -16.74 -36.26
CA GLY A 102 7.36 -16.10 -37.44
C GLY A 102 6.49 -16.27 -38.69
N ARG A 103 6.22 -15.16 -39.37
CA ARG A 103 5.68 -15.14 -40.73
C ARG A 103 6.72 -15.66 -41.72
#